data_AF-A0A930W0R8-F1
#
_entry.id   AF-A0A930W0R8-F1
#
_cell.length_a   1.000
_cell.length_b   1.000
_cell.length_c   1.000
_cell.angle_alpha   90.00
_cell.angle_beta   90.00
_cell.angle_gamma   90.00
#
_symmetry.space_group_name_H-M   'P 1'
#
loop_
_entity.id
_entity.type
_entity.pdbx_description
1 polymer ?
#
loop_
_entity_poly.entity_id
_entity_poly.type
_entity_poly.pdbx_seq_one_letter_code
_entity_poly.pdbx_strand_id
1 'polypeptide(L)' 'GKGSMEPKIRAAIKFAESRPGRVCIIGSLEKASEAMAGLSGTRISL' A
#
# COMPACT_ATOMS: atom_id res chain seq x y z
N GLY A 1 21.97 -4.58 -2.26
CA GLY A 1 20.95 -5.08 -3.20
C GLY A 1 19.62 -4.40 -2.91
N LYS A 2 18.67 -4.41 -3.85
CA LYS A 2 17.34 -3.81 -3.66
C LYS A 2 16.58 -4.54 -2.57
N GLY A 3 16.10 -3.83 -1.56
CA GLY A 3 15.36 -4.42 -0.43
C GLY A 3 13.98 -4.94 -0.84
N SER A 4 13.38 -5.78 0.00
CA SER A 4 12.06 -6.40 -0.26
C SER A 4 10.91 -5.39 -0.37
N MET A 5 11.14 -4.12 -0.02
CA MET A 5 10.14 -3.06 -0.09
C MET A 5 9.96 -2.51 -1.52
N GLU A 6 11.02 -2.44 -2.32
CA GLU A 6 10.93 -1.90 -3.70
C GLU A 6 9.89 -2.64 -4.57
N PRO A 7 9.85 -3.99 -4.64
CA PRO A 7 8.82 -4.66 -5.43
C PRO A 7 7.40 -4.43 -4.89
N LYS A 8 7.23 -4.24 -3.57
CA LYS A 8 5.91 -3.94 -2.97
C LYS A 8 5.41 -2.57 -3.40
N ILE A 9 6.29 -1.56 -3.38
CA ILE A 9 5.96 -0.20 -3.83
C ILE A 9 5.59 -0.19 -5.31
N ARG A 10 6.37 -0.87 -6.17
CA ARG A 10 6.06 -0.95 -7.61
C ARG A 10 4.71 -1.61 -7.90
N ALA A 11 4.34 -2.66 -7.17
CA ALA A 11 3.04 -3.30 -7.31
C ALA A 11 1.89 -2.40 -6.84
N ALA A 12 2.08 -1.70 -5.71
CA ALA A 12 1.10 -0.79 -5.16
C ALA A 12 0.81 0.41 -6.07
N ILE A 13 1.85 0.99 -6.67
CA ILE A 13 1.71 2.07 -7.66
C ILE A 13 0.89 1.59 -8.86
N LYS A 14 1.25 0.43 -9.45
CA LYS A 14 0.48 -0.15 -10.57
C LYS A 14 -0.99 -0.37 -10.22
N PHE A 15 -1.31 -0.76 -8.99
CA PHE A 15 -2.69 -0.92 -8.55
C PHE A 15 -3.41 0.43 -8.42
N ALA A 16 -2.79 1.44 -7.82
CA ALA A 16 -3.36 2.78 -7.70
C ALA A 16 -3.61 3.41 -9.09
N GLU A 17 -2.69 3.24 -10.03
CA GLU A 17 -2.79 3.71 -11.43
C GLU A 17 -3.92 3.06 -12.22
N SER A 18 -4.28 1.82 -11.86
CA SER A 18 -5.16 1.03 -12.72
C SER A 18 -6.58 1.61 -12.86
N ARG A 19 -7.07 2.39 -11.88
CA ARG A 19 -8.36 3.12 -11.93
C ARG A 19 -8.37 4.31 -10.96
N PRO A 20 -9.03 5.44 -11.30
CA PRO A 20 -9.24 6.55 -10.39
C PRO A 20 -9.87 6.12 -9.06
N GLY A 21 -9.38 6.71 -7.96
CA GLY A 21 -9.90 6.46 -6.62
C GLY A 21 -9.42 5.15 -5.96
N ARG A 22 -8.55 4.37 -6.60
CA ARG A 22 -7.94 3.19 -5.97
C ARG A 22 -6.85 3.59 -4.98
N VAL A 23 -6.86 2.91 -3.83
CA VAL A 23 -5.85 3.07 -2.79
C VAL A 23 -5.28 1.70 -2.46
N CYS A 24 -3.96 1.57 -2.50
CA CYS A 24 -3.24 0.41 -1.99
C CYS A 24 -2.73 0.69 -0.58
N ILE A 25 -2.68 -0.32 0.27
CA ILE A 25 -2.15 -0.20 1.64
C ILE A 25 -1.08 -1.28 1.83
N ILE A 26 0.11 -0.86 2.27
CA ILE A 26 1.19 -1.75 2.70
C ILE A 26 1.30 -1.63 4.21
N GLY A 27 1.09 -2.71 4.94
CA GLY A 27 1.14 -2.71 6.40
C GLY A 27 1.29 -4.12 6.97
N SER A 28 1.46 -4.20 8.29
CA SER A 28 1.56 -5.46 9.02
C SER A 28 0.19 -6.08 9.25
N LEU A 29 0.12 -7.41 9.23
CA LEU A 29 -1.15 -8.15 9.38
C LEU A 29 -1.79 -7.91 10.76
N GLU A 30 -0.97 -7.80 11.80
CA GLU A 30 -1.39 -7.59 13.19
C GLU A 30 -2.14 -6.27 13.38
N LYS A 31 -1.92 -5.30 12.47
CA LYS A 31 -2.54 -3.98 12.49
C LYS A 31 -3.50 -3.75 11.32
N ALA A 32 -4.01 -4.81 10.69
CA ALA A 32 -4.84 -4.70 9.49
C ALA A 32 -6.07 -3.79 9.70
N SER A 33 -6.76 -3.90 10.84
CA SER A 33 -7.92 -3.05 11.15
C SER A 33 -7.55 -1.57 11.25
N GLU A 34 -6.44 -1.23 11.92
CA GLU A 34 -5.92 0.14 11.99
C GLU A 34 -5.52 0.65 10.61
N ALA A 35 -4.90 -0.21 9.80
CA ALA A 35 -4.45 0.15 8.46
C ALA A 35 -5.64 0.48 7.55
N MET A 36 -6.71 -0.31 7.62
CA MET A 36 -7.97 -0.05 6.91
C MET A 36 -8.61 1.28 7.36
N ALA A 37 -8.63 1.55 8.66
CA ALA A 37 -9.11 2.81 9.25
C ALA A 37 -8.21 4.03 8.94
N GLY A 38 -7.01 3.82 8.37
CA GLY A 38 -6.07 4.90 8.06
C GLY A 38 -5.23 5.36 9.25
N LEU A 39 -5.21 4.59 10.34
CA LEU A 39 -4.44 4.86 11.55
C LEU A 39 -3.04 4.23 11.51
N SER A 40 -2.79 3.31 10.58
CA SER A 40 -1.49 2.69 10.38
C SER A 40 -1.25 2.30 8.90
N GLY A 41 -0.06 1.75 8.62
CA GLY A 41 0.35 1.35 7.26
C GLY A 41 0.68 2.53 6.34
N THR A 42 1.19 2.22 5.15
CA THR A 42 1.48 3.20 4.10
C THR A 42 0.39 3.12 3.04
N ARG A 43 -0.32 4.23 2.83
CA ARG A 43 -1.37 4.36 1.82
C ARG A 43 -0.77 4.95 0.55
N ILE A 44 -1.04 4.32 -0.58
CA ILE A 44 -0.56 4.73 -1.91
C ILE A 44 -1.79 4.99 -2.77
N SER A 45 -1.93 6.23 -3.22
CA SER A 45 -2.98 6.73 -4.12
C SER A 45 -2.37 7.69 -5.14
N LEU A 46 -3.07 7.93 -6.25
CA LEU A 46 -2.71 8.91 -7.27
C LEU A 46 -3.78 9.98 -7.42
#